data_AF-K5XPK7-F1
#
_entry.id   AF-K5XPK7-F1
#
_cell.length_a   1.000
_cell.length_b   1.000
_cell.length_c   1.000
_cell.angle_alpha   90.00
_cell.angle_beta   90.00
_cell.angle_gamma   90.00
#
_symmetry.space_group_name_H-M   'P 1'
#
loop_
_entity.id
_entity.type
_entity.pdbx_description
1 polymer ?
#
loop_
_entity_poly.entity_id
_entity_poly.type
_entity_poly.pdbx_seq_one_letter_code
_entity_poly.pdbx_strand_id
1 'polypeptide(L)'
;RPRLALAALIHFLAWCAGAGNIWLAYHFLGAPVSPVAALGIESLLSSVLAVAFLVPAALGVQELAYIAIGGAFGVPPHLSLALSFIRRARDILIGAPALAIWQGVEARRLRQQAKEA
;
A
#
# COMPACT_ATOMS: atom_id res chain seq x y z
N ARG A 1 -24.27 7.90 13.76
CA ARG A 1 -23.51 8.91 12.99
C ARG A 1 -22.07 9.14 13.48
N PRO A 2 -21.74 9.25 14.78
CA PRO A 2 -20.35 9.56 15.20
C PRO A 2 -19.35 8.45 14.84
N ARG A 3 -19.77 7.19 14.85
CA ARG A 3 -18.92 6.04 14.45
C ARG A 3 -18.48 6.10 12.98
N LEU A 4 -19.34 6.58 12.08
CA LEU A 4 -18.99 6.73 10.66
C LEU A 4 -17.97 7.85 10.45
N ALA A 5 -18.17 8.99 11.12
CA ALA A 5 -17.21 10.09 11.08
C ALA A 5 -15.85 9.69 11.63
N LEU A 6 -15.82 8.94 12.75
CA LEU A 6 -14.58 8.41 13.31
C LEU A 6 -13.88 7.43 12.38
N ALA A 7 -14.61 6.48 11.78
CA ALA A 7 -14.05 5.53 10.84
C ALA A 7 -13.46 6.25 9.60
N ALA A 8 -14.18 7.23 9.06
CA ALA A 8 -13.70 8.04 7.94
C ALA A 8 -12.43 8.83 8.32
N LEU A 9 -12.38 9.41 9.53
CA LEU A 9 -11.21 10.13 10.02
C LEU A 9 -10.00 9.20 10.19
N ILE A 10 -10.19 8.04 10.81
CA ILE A 10 -9.11 7.04 10.98
C ILE A 10 -8.60 6.59 9.62
N HIS A 11 -9.49 6.30 8.68
CA HIS A 11 -9.11 5.92 7.32
C HIS A 11 -8.32 7.03 6.63
N PHE A 12 -8.78 8.28 6.71
CA PHE A 12 -8.10 9.44 6.13
C PHE A 12 -6.70 9.63 6.73
N LEU A 13 -6.55 9.53 8.05
CA LEU A 13 -5.25 9.64 8.72
C LEU A 13 -4.30 8.49 8.33
N ALA A 14 -4.80 7.26 8.23
CA ALA A 14 -4.01 6.12 7.77
C ALA A 14 -3.56 6.30 6.31
N TRP A 15 -4.44 6.84 5.45
CA TRP A 15 -4.10 7.16 4.07
C TRP A 15 -3.03 8.26 3.98
N CYS A 16 -3.14 9.33 4.77
CA CYS A 16 -2.09 10.35 4.90
C CYS A 16 -0.76 9.77 5.39
N ALA A 17 -0.78 8.82 6.34
CA ALA A 17 0.42 8.11 6.77
C ALA A 17 1.03 7.27 5.62
N GLY A 18 0.19 6.73 4.72
CA GLY A 18 0.59 6.11 3.46
C GLY A 18 1.44 7.05 2.60
N ALA A 19 0.98 8.29 2.40
CA ALA A 19 1.74 9.32 1.70
C ALA A 19 3.05 9.69 2.43
N GLY A 20 3.04 9.73 3.77
CA GLY A 20 4.24 9.91 4.58
C GLY A 20 5.30 8.84 4.34
N ASN A 21 4.90 7.58 4.21
CA ASN A 21 5.81 6.48 3.85
C ASN A 21 6.42 6.67 2.46
N ILE A 22 5.64 7.13 1.48
CA ILE A 22 6.13 7.43 0.13
C ILE A 22 7.14 8.57 0.14
N TRP A 23 6.80 9.65 0.85
CA TRP A 23 7.68 10.79 1.02
C TRP A 23 9.04 10.39 1.61
N LEU A 24 9.02 9.62 2.70
CA LEU A 24 10.22 9.15 3.37
C LEU A 24 11.04 8.19 2.50
N ALA A 25 10.38 7.28 1.78
CA ALA A 25 11.05 6.37 0.87
C ALA A 25 11.74 7.12 -0.29
N TYR A 26 11.08 8.12 -0.89
CA TYR A 26 11.70 8.96 -1.90
C TYR A 26 12.89 9.77 -1.34
N HIS A 27 12.77 10.29 -0.13
CA HIS A 27 13.87 10.96 0.55
C HIS A 27 15.10 10.03 0.69
N PHE A 28 14.91 8.79 1.15
CA PHE A 28 16.00 7.82 1.26
C PHE A 28 16.55 7.32 -0.08
N LEU A 29 15.73 7.33 -1.13
CA LEU A 29 16.15 7.03 -2.50
C LEU A 29 16.91 8.18 -3.17
N GLY A 30 17.10 9.32 -2.50
CA GLY A 30 17.78 10.49 -3.05
C GLY A 30 16.92 11.33 -4.00
N ALA A 31 15.61 11.13 -4.02
CA ALA A 31 14.64 11.97 -4.74
C ALA A 31 13.85 12.84 -3.74
N PRO A 32 14.36 14.02 -3.35
CA PRO A 32 13.65 14.87 -2.40
C PRO A 32 12.39 15.48 -3.04
N VAL A 33 11.25 14.80 -2.87
CA VAL A 33 9.93 15.34 -3.21
C VAL A 33 9.36 16.10 -2.01
N SER A 34 8.56 17.13 -2.26
CA SER A 34 7.86 17.83 -1.18
C SER A 34 6.78 16.92 -0.55
N PRO A 35 6.41 17.11 0.72
CA PRO A 35 5.32 16.35 1.34
C PRO A 35 3.99 16.47 0.58
N VAL A 36 3.72 17.65 0.01
CA VAL A 36 2.53 17.90 -0.83
C VAL A 36 2.60 17.11 -2.13
N ALA A 37 3.77 17.05 -2.78
CA ALA A 37 3.96 16.23 -3.97
C ALA A 37 3.76 14.74 -3.66
N ALA A 38 4.30 14.23 -2.55
CA ALA A 38 4.10 12.85 -2.13
C ALA A 38 2.62 12.53 -1.85
N LEU A 39 1.87 13.46 -1.25
CA LEU A 39 0.42 13.33 -1.06
C LEU A 39 -0.33 13.29 -2.39
N GLY A 40 0.08 14.13 -3.37
CA GLY A 40 -0.45 14.11 -4.73
C GLY A 40 -0.18 12.78 -5.44
N ILE A 41 1.04 12.26 -5.33
CA ILE A 41 1.43 10.95 -5.87
C ILE A 41 0.55 9.85 -5.28
N GLU A 42 0.38 9.80 -3.95
CA GLU A 42 -0.45 8.77 -3.29
C GLU A 42 -1.93 8.90 -3.68
N SER A 43 -2.43 10.12 -3.89
CA SER A 43 -3.82 10.36 -4.30
C SER A 43 -4.11 9.81 -5.69
N LEU A 44 -3.24 10.14 -6.64
CA LEU A 44 -3.36 9.69 -8.03
C LEU A 44 -3.17 8.17 -8.11
N LEU A 45 -2.18 7.64 -7.40
CA LEU A 45 -1.93 6.20 -7.37
C LEU A 45 -3.10 5.43 -6.75
N SER A 46 -3.67 5.91 -5.64
CA SER A 46 -4.86 5.30 -5.02
C SER A 46 -6.03 5.24 -6.00
N SER A 47 -6.20 6.30 -6.80
CA SER A 47 -7.26 6.37 -7.83
C SER A 47 -7.03 5.35 -8.95
N VAL A 48 -5.78 5.22 -9.42
CA VAL A 48 -5.41 4.22 -10.44
C VAL A 48 -5.60 2.80 -9.90
N LEU A 49 -5.15 2.52 -8.67
CA LEU A 49 -5.27 1.21 -8.07
C LEU A 49 -6.72 0.84 -7.75
N ALA A 50 -7.58 1.81 -7.45
CA ALA A 50 -9.01 1.58 -7.23
C ALA A 50 -9.71 1.05 -8.49
N VAL A 51 -9.32 1.51 -9.68
CA VAL A 51 -9.89 1.04 -10.95
C VAL A 51 -9.16 -0.18 -11.52
N ALA A 52 -7.99 -0.53 -10.99
CA ALA A 52 -7.18 -1.69 -11.40
C ALA A 52 -7.67 -3.02 -10.81
N PHE A 53 -8.91 -3.10 -10.31
CA PHE A 53 -9.44 -4.26 -9.58
C PHE A 53 -9.40 -5.58 -10.38
N LEU A 54 -9.46 -5.49 -11.72
CA LEU A 54 -9.42 -6.66 -12.61
C LEU A 54 -8.00 -7.23 -12.75
N VAL A 55 -6.96 -6.48 -12.36
CA VAL A 55 -5.56 -6.88 -12.46
C VAL A 55 -5.11 -7.49 -11.13
N PRO A 56 -4.84 -8.82 -11.08
CA PRO A 56 -4.40 -9.46 -9.85
C PRO A 56 -3.13 -8.81 -9.30
N ALA A 57 -3.16 -8.44 -8.02
CA ALA A 57 -2.08 -7.74 -7.32
C ALA A 57 -1.57 -6.45 -8.01
N ALA A 58 -2.35 -5.87 -8.93
CA ALA A 58 -1.99 -4.70 -9.73
C ALA A 58 -0.60 -4.81 -10.40
N LEU A 59 -0.17 -6.03 -10.77
CA LEU A 59 1.11 -6.26 -11.43
C LEU A 59 1.18 -5.53 -12.77
N GLY A 60 2.28 -4.81 -13.00
CA GLY A 60 2.45 -3.97 -14.19
C GLY A 60 1.74 -2.61 -14.08
N VAL A 61 0.50 -2.58 -13.57
CA VAL A 61 -0.24 -1.34 -13.35
C VAL A 61 0.45 -0.47 -12.31
N GLN A 62 0.86 -1.05 -11.18
CA GLN A 62 1.51 -0.31 -10.11
C GLN A 62 2.84 0.29 -10.56
N GLU A 63 3.70 -0.48 -11.24
CA GLU A 63 5.00 -0.03 -11.74
C GLU A 63 4.85 1.10 -12.76
N LEU A 64 3.92 0.93 -13.70
CA LEU A 64 3.62 1.95 -14.70
C LEU A 64 3.04 3.21 -14.06
N ALA A 65 2.13 3.06 -13.10
CA ALA A 65 1.53 4.18 -12.39
C ALA A 65 2.59 4.98 -11.62
N TYR A 66 3.50 4.31 -10.91
CA TYR A 66 4.59 4.99 -10.22
C TYR A 66 5.51 5.75 -11.18
N ILE A 67 5.91 5.13 -12.30
CA ILE A 67 6.77 5.79 -13.29
C ILE A 67 6.05 7.00 -13.91
N ALA A 68 4.80 6.85 -14.34
CA ALA A 68 4.03 7.90 -14.99
C ALA A 68 3.73 9.07 -14.04
N ILE A 69 3.20 8.76 -12.85
CA ILE A 69 2.84 9.77 -11.85
C ILE A 69 4.11 10.41 -11.29
N GLY A 70 5.12 9.61 -10.90
CA GLY A 70 6.40 10.12 -10.40
C GLY A 70 7.09 11.03 -11.41
N GLY A 71 7.10 10.66 -12.69
CA GLY A 71 7.62 11.49 -13.78
C GLY A 71 6.92 12.85 -13.90
N ALA A 72 5.60 12.91 -13.68
CA ALA A 72 4.85 14.17 -13.65
C ALA A 72 5.27 15.10 -12.49
N PHE A 73 5.85 14.55 -11.42
CA PHE A 73 6.45 15.30 -10.30
C PHE A 73 7.97 15.44 -10.42
N GLY A 74 8.56 15.13 -11.58
CA GLY A 74 9.99 15.27 -11.84
C GLY A 74 10.87 14.16 -11.24
N VAL A 75 10.28 13.05 -10.80
CA VAL A 75 11.02 11.91 -10.26
C VAL A 75 11.57 11.05 -11.42
N PRO A 76 12.87 10.72 -11.43
CA PRO A 76 13.44 9.78 -12.39
C PRO A 76 12.71 8.42 -12.40
N PRO A 77 12.50 7.79 -13.57
CA PRO A 77 11.78 6.52 -13.67
C PRO A 77 12.36 5.39 -12.82
N HIS A 78 13.68 5.29 -12.73
CA HIS A 78 14.34 4.23 -11.95
C HIS A 78 14.08 4.36 -10.44
N LEU A 79 13.95 5.59 -9.91
CA LEU A 79 13.61 5.82 -8.49
C LEU A 79 12.13 5.55 -8.23
N SER A 80 11.25 5.93 -9.16
CA SER A 80 9.82 5.60 -9.09
C SER A 80 9.59 4.09 -9.11
N LEU A 81 10.35 3.37 -9.95
CA LEU A 81 10.32 1.91 -10.02
C LEU A 81 10.85 1.28 -8.72
N ALA A 82 11.96 1.81 -8.16
CA ALA A 82 12.48 1.37 -6.87
C ALA A 82 11.44 1.54 -5.75
N LEU A 83 10.73 2.68 -5.72
CA LEU A 83 9.65 2.90 -4.77
C LEU A 83 8.50 1.88 -4.92
N SER A 84 8.12 1.55 -6.15
CA SER A 84 7.12 0.52 -6.42
C SER A 84 7.52 -0.82 -5.80
N PHE A 85 8.78 -1.22 -5.95
CA PHE A 85 9.28 -2.46 -5.33
C PHE A 85 9.33 -2.38 -3.81
N ILE A 86 9.75 -1.24 -3.23
CA ILE A 86 9.75 -1.03 -1.77
C ILE A 86 8.34 -1.18 -1.20
N ARG A 87 7.34 -0.56 -1.84
CA ARG A 87 5.93 -0.69 -1.42
C ARG A 87 5.49 -2.15 -1.44
N ARG A 88 5.82 -2.88 -2.50
CA ARG A 88 5.44 -4.29 -2.62
C ARG A 88 6.15 -5.18 -1.61
N ALA A 89 7.43 -4.94 -1.37
CA ALA A 89 8.20 -5.64 -0.34
C ALA A 89 7.58 -5.43 1.04
N ARG A 90 7.22 -4.18 1.39
CA ARG A 90 6.51 -3.87 2.63
C ARG A 90 5.19 -4.63 2.74
N ASP A 91 4.38 -4.62 1.69
CA ASP A 91 3.06 -5.27 1.72
C ASP A 91 3.19 -6.79 1.90
N ILE A 92 4.20 -7.43 1.30
CA ILE A 92 4.51 -8.85 1.50
C ILE A 92 5.02 -9.11 2.92
N LEU A 93 5.97 -8.29 3.40
CA LEU A 93 6.57 -8.44 4.73
C LEU A 93 5.55 -8.32 5.86
N ILE A 94 4.48 -7.55 5.67
CA ILE A 94 3.39 -7.41 6.65
C ILE A 94 2.29 -8.45 6.39
N GLY A 95 1.88 -8.61 5.13
CA GLY A 95 0.74 -9.44 4.75
C GLY A 95 1.00 -10.93 4.92
N ALA A 96 2.17 -11.43 4.52
CA ALA A 96 2.47 -12.86 4.60
C ALA A 96 2.50 -13.39 6.05
N PRO A 97 3.17 -12.72 7.02
CA PRO A 97 3.09 -13.14 8.42
C PRO A 97 1.68 -13.06 8.99
N ALA A 98 0.93 -12.00 8.69
CA ALA A 98 -0.46 -11.87 9.15
C ALA A 98 -1.33 -13.03 8.67
N LEU A 99 -1.21 -13.39 7.38
CA LEU A 99 -1.91 -14.54 6.80
C LEU A 99 -1.43 -15.86 7.41
N ALA A 100 -0.13 -16.06 7.64
CA ALA A 100 0.39 -17.28 8.24
C ALA A 100 -0.11 -17.47 9.69
N ILE A 101 -0.16 -16.40 10.48
CA ILE A 101 -0.72 -16.42 11.83
C ILE A 101 -2.20 -16.78 11.77
N TRP A 102 -2.96 -16.13 10.88
CA TRP A 102 -4.38 -16.40 10.72
C TRP A 102 -4.65 -17.86 10.33
N GLN A 103 -3.93 -18.38 9.34
CA GLN A 103 -4.01 -19.78 8.92
C GLN A 103 -3.68 -20.75 10.07
N GLY A 104 -2.68 -20.42 10.89
CA GLY A 104 -2.34 -21.20 12.07
C GLY A 104 -3.44 -21.23 13.13
N VAL A 105 -4.11 -20.11 13.37
CA VAL A 105 -5.25 -20.02 14.31
C VAL A 105 -6.45 -20.81 13.79
N GLU A 106 -6.80 -20.64 12.52
CA GLU A 106 -7.96 -21.31 11.93
C GLU A 106 -7.75 -22.82 11.84
N ALA A 107 -6.55 -23.28 11.44
CA ALA A 107 -6.21 -24.69 11.42
C ALA A 107 -6.31 -25.35 12.81
N ARG A 108 -5.97 -24.62 13.89
CA ARG A 108 -6.13 -25.11 15.27
C ARG A 108 -7.61 -25.22 15.65
N ARG A 109 -8.42 -24.21 15.31
CA ARG A 109 -9.86 -24.19 15.58
C ARG A 109 -10.59 -25.34 14.88
N LEU A 110 -10.32 -25.55 13.60
CA LEU A 110 -10.92 -26.64 12.82
C LEU A 110 -10.56 -28.02 13.38
N ARG A 111 -9.30 -28.21 13.84
CA ARG A 111 -8.87 -29.46 14.49
C ARG A 111 -9.54 -29.71 15.85
N GLN A 112 -9.91 -28.67 16.60
CA GLN A 112 -10.63 -28.81 17.86
C GLN A 112 -12.07 -29.23 17.62
N GLN A 113 -12.76 -28.57 16.68
CA GLN A 113 -14.13 -28.92 16.29
C GLN A 113 -14.24 -30.37 15.79
N ALA A 114 -13.27 -30.82 14.98
CA ALA A 114 -13.23 -32.20 14.50
C ALA A 114 -12.96 -33.25 15.61
N LYS A 115 -12.45 -32.84 16.78
CA LYS A 115 -12.29 -33.73 17.95
C LYS A 115 -13.52 -33.77 18.84
N GLU A 116 -14.37 -32.74 18.77
CA GLU A 116 -15.60 -32.61 19.55
C GLU A 116 -16.82 -33.22 18.84
N ALA A 117 -16.72 -33.45 17.53
CA ALA A 117 -17.70 -34.14 16.69
C ALA A 117 -17.44 -35.66 16.62
#